data_AF-A0A839S9E5-F1
#
_entry.id   AF-A0A839S9E5-F1
#
_cell.length_a   1.000
_cell.length_b   1.000
_cell.length_c   1.000
_cell.angle_alpha   90.00
_cell.angle_beta   90.00
_cell.angle_gamma   90.00
#
_symmetry.space_group_name_H-M   'P 1'
#
loop_
_entity.id
_entity.type
_entity.pdbx_description
1 polymer ?
#
loop_
_entity_poly.entity_id
_entity_poly.type
_entity_poly.pdbx_seq_one_letter_code
_entity_poly.pdbx_strand_id
1 'polypeptide(L)' 'MERIILEVDDQVAKSWRYSSEKKRQEVNNTINKMLQIAFKRKEDTDFIEFIKEVQDKAAERGLTEDVLNDILNEPD' A
#
# COMPACT_ATOMS: atom_id res chain seq x y z
N MET A 1 3.53 22.62 -1.57
CA MET A 1 3.52 21.17 -1.89
C MET A 1 4.44 20.97 -3.07
N GLU A 2 5.31 19.98 -3.00
CA GLU A 2 6.15 19.60 -4.13
C GLU A 2 5.49 18.46 -4.91
N ARG A 3 5.81 18.34 -6.21
CA ARG A 3 5.25 17.32 -7.09
C ARG A 3 6.35 16.42 -7.62
N ILE A 4 6.15 15.13 -7.49
CA ILE A 4 6.95 14.10 -8.14
C ILE A 4 6.10 13.37 -9.21
N ILE A 5 6.77 12.75 -10.16
CA ILE A 5 6.15 11.86 -11.16
C ILE A 5 6.70 10.47 -10.91
N LEU A 6 5.80 9.49 -10.78
CA LEU A 6 6.15 8.08 -10.65
C LEU A 6 5.62 7.36 -11.89
N GLU A 7 6.48 6.57 -12.51
CA GLU A 7 6.07 5.66 -13.57
C GLU A 7 5.40 4.44 -12.94
N VAL A 8 4.29 4.01 -13.54
CA VAL A 8 3.48 2.87 -13.10
C VAL A 8 2.99 2.12 -14.32
N ASP A 9 2.60 0.86 -14.12
CA ASP A 9 2.05 0.04 -15.21
C ASP A 9 0.76 0.64 -15.79
N ASP A 10 0.51 0.35 -17.07
CA ASP A 10 -0.65 0.84 -17.83
C ASP A 10 -1.99 0.59 -17.12
N GLN A 11 -2.14 -0.56 -16.46
CA GLN A 11 -3.36 -0.91 -15.74
C GLN A 11 -3.59 -0.03 -14.51
N VAL A 12 -2.51 0.33 -13.81
CA VAL A 12 -2.55 1.25 -12.66
C VAL A 12 -2.88 2.66 -13.15
N ALA A 13 -2.25 3.11 -14.24
CA ALA A 13 -2.54 4.40 -14.85
C ALA A 13 -4.00 4.52 -15.31
N LYS A 14 -4.55 3.48 -15.93
CA LYS A 14 -5.97 3.41 -16.31
C LYS A 14 -6.87 3.45 -15.09
N SER A 15 -6.62 2.61 -14.09
CA SER A 15 -7.40 2.57 -12.84
C SER A 15 -7.41 3.94 -12.14
N TRP A 16 -6.26 4.60 -12.08
CA TRP A 16 -6.15 5.96 -11.55
C TRP A 16 -6.98 6.98 -12.36
N ARG A 17 -6.94 6.92 -13.70
CA ARG A 17 -7.68 7.83 -14.58
C ARG A 17 -9.19 7.72 -14.42
N TYR A 18 -9.71 6.54 -14.12
CA TYR A 18 -11.15 6.30 -13.98
C TYR A 18 -11.65 6.28 -12.52
N SER A 19 -10.75 6.34 -11.53
CA SER A 19 -11.15 6.37 -10.12
C SER A 19 -11.74 7.73 -9.69
N SER A 20 -12.59 7.69 -8.67
CA SER A 20 -13.12 8.90 -8.02
C SER A 20 -12.02 9.73 -7.35
N GLU A 21 -12.30 11.01 -7.11
CA GLU A 21 -11.38 11.90 -6.41
C GLU A 21 -11.05 11.39 -5.00
N LYS A 22 -12.07 10.94 -4.26
CA LYS A 22 -11.89 10.33 -2.93
C LYS A 22 -10.89 9.17 -2.97
N LYS A 23 -11.04 8.27 -3.94
CA LYS A 23 -10.12 7.12 -4.09
C LYS A 23 -8.70 7.56 -4.45
N ARG A 24 -8.54 8.57 -5.32
CA ARG A 24 -7.22 9.15 -5.61
C ARG A 24 -6.58 9.76 -4.38
N GLN A 25 -7.35 10.46 -3.54
CA GLN A 25 -6.84 11.04 -2.30
C GLN A 25 -6.39 9.95 -1.31
N GLU A 26 -7.17 8.87 -1.14
CA GLU A 26 -6.79 7.72 -0.31
C GLU A 26 -5.48 7.08 -0.80
N VAL A 27 -5.36 6.85 -2.10
CA VAL A 27 -4.16 6.26 -2.71
C VAL A 27 -2.97 7.22 -2.59
N ASN A 28 -3.14 8.52 -2.84
CA ASN A 28 -2.08 9.52 -2.64
C ASN A 28 -1.58 9.55 -1.19
N ASN A 29 -2.48 9.52 -0.22
CA ASN A 29 -2.12 9.49 1.20
C ASN A 29 -1.33 8.22 1.56
N THR A 30 -1.72 7.09 0.96
CA THR A 30 -1.04 5.82 1.18
C THR A 30 0.36 5.83 0.55
N ILE A 31 0.49 6.24 -0.72
CA ILE A 31 1.77 6.36 -1.42
C ILE A 31 2.70 7.33 -0.67
N ASN A 32 2.21 8.48 -0.22
CA ASN A 32 3.02 9.43 0.54
C ASN A 32 3.58 8.84 1.83
N LYS A 33 2.78 8.07 2.59
CA LYS A 33 3.28 7.37 3.78
C LYS A 33 4.32 6.32 3.43
N MET A 34 4.09 5.53 2.36
CA MET A 34 5.06 4.53 1.91
C MET A 34 6.39 5.17 1.51
N LEU A 35 6.35 6.26 0.74
CA LEU A 35 7.56 6.99 0.33
C LEU A 35 8.28 7.61 1.52
N GLN A 36 7.54 8.16 2.49
CA GLN A 36 8.15 8.66 3.73
C GLN A 36 8.87 7.55 4.50
N ILE A 37 8.28 6.36 4.61
CA ILE A 37 8.94 5.23 5.27
C ILE A 37 10.16 4.78 4.45
N ALA A 38 10.02 4.63 3.13
CA ALA A 38 11.11 4.20 2.26
C ALA A 38 12.31 5.15 2.29
N PHE A 39 12.08 6.46 2.22
CA PHE A 39 13.15 7.46 2.22
C PHE A 39 13.67 7.82 3.62
N LYS A 40 12.90 7.58 4.68
CA LYS A 40 13.37 7.71 6.07
C LYS A 40 14.34 6.57 6.43
N ARG A 41 14.20 5.40 5.80
CA ARG A 41 15.02 4.22 6.08
C ARG A 41 16.31 4.15 5.26
N LYS A 42 17.01 5.29 5.05
CA LYS A 42 18.45 5.29 4.70
C LYS A 42 19.37 4.81 5.85
N GLU A 43 18.77 4.36 6.97
CA GLU A 43 19.38 3.52 8.02
C GLU A 43 19.05 2.00 7.84
N ASP A 44 18.49 1.65 6.68
CA ASP A 44 18.30 0.38 5.92
C ASP A 44 18.11 -1.00 6.56
N THR A 45 18.48 -1.30 7.81
CA THR A 45 18.32 -2.68 8.33
C THR A 45 16.90 -2.95 8.84
N ASP A 46 16.29 -1.93 9.46
CA ASP A 46 15.00 -2.08 10.14
C ASP A 46 13.80 -2.08 9.17
N PHE A 47 13.98 -1.74 7.87
CA PHE A 47 12.85 -1.67 6.94
C PHE A 47 12.24 -3.03 6.70
N ILE A 48 13.12 -3.90 6.26
CA ILE A 48 12.82 -5.22 5.75
C ILE A 48 12.38 -6.10 6.91
N GLU A 49 12.99 -5.93 8.08
CA GLU A 49 12.61 -6.64 9.30
C GLU A 49 11.19 -6.27 9.76
N PHE A 50 10.81 -4.98 9.74
CA PHE A 50 9.45 -4.56 10.06
C PHE A 50 8.40 -5.11 9.09
N ILE A 51 8.65 -5.09 7.78
CA ILE A 51 7.70 -5.63 6.81
C ILE A 51 7.53 -7.13 6.99
N LYS A 52 8.63 -7.84 7.27
CA LYS A 52 8.60 -9.27 7.55
C LYS A 52 7.84 -9.55 8.84
N GLU A 53 8.04 -8.77 9.89
CA GLU A 53 7.31 -8.91 11.16
C GLU A 53 5.81 -8.61 11.01
N VAL A 54 5.42 -7.67 10.14
CA VAL A 54 4.01 -7.40 9.82
C VAL A 54 3.38 -8.55 9.04
N GLN A 55 4.11 -9.13 8.07
CA GLN A 55 3.67 -10.32 7.34
C GLN A 55 3.54 -11.53 8.27
N ASP A 56 4.52 -11.75 9.15
CA ASP A 56 4.54 -12.86 10.10
C ASP A 56 3.42 -12.73 11.14
N LYS A 57 3.17 -11.52 11.68
CA LYS A 57 2.04 -11.28 12.60
C LYS A 57 0.68 -11.42 11.92
N ALA A 58 0.58 -11.13 10.63
CA ALA A 58 -0.64 -11.38 9.86
C ALA A 58 -0.88 -12.89 9.67
N ALA A 59 0.19 -13.64 9.38
CA ALA A 59 0.15 -15.10 9.27
C ALA A 59 -0.17 -15.79 10.62
N GLU A 60 0.48 -15.37 11.72
CA GLU A 60 0.24 -15.91 13.08
C GLU A 60 -1.17 -15.61 13.60
N ARG A 61 -1.78 -14.50 13.17
CA ARG A 61 -3.16 -14.13 13.53
C ARG A 61 -4.22 -14.70 12.59
N GLY A 62 -3.83 -15.56 11.65
CA GLY A 62 -4.75 -16.26 10.74
C GLY A 62 -5.35 -15.39 9.65
N LEU A 63 -4.78 -14.22 9.37
CA LEU A 63 -5.13 -13.43 8.19
C LEU A 63 -4.35 -13.98 7.00
N THR A 64 -4.82 -15.13 6.48
CA THR A 64 -4.35 -15.65 5.20
C THR A 64 -4.90 -14.79 4.06
N GLU A 65 -4.29 -14.92 2.88
CA GLU A 65 -4.73 -14.24 1.64
C GLU A 65 -6.23 -14.47 1.37
N ASP A 66 -6.75 -15.62 1.80
CA ASP A 66 -8.16 -16.00 1.74
C ASP A 66 -9.04 -15.15 2.68
N VAL A 67 -8.63 -14.95 3.94
CA VAL A 67 -9.38 -14.13 4.92
C VAL A 67 -9.36 -12.65 4.55
N LEU A 68 -8.25 -12.17 3.97
CA LEU A 68 -8.16 -10.82 3.43
C LEU A 68 -9.12 -10.65 2.23
N ASN A 69 -9.22 -11.66 1.37
CA ASN A 69 -10.12 -11.65 0.23
C ASN A 69 -11.60 -11.76 0.64
N ASP A 70 -11.92 -12.47 1.72
CA ASP A 70 -13.29 -12.56 2.25
C ASP A 70 -13.75 -11.20 2.82
N ILE A 71 -12.90 -10.52 3.60
CA ILE A 71 -13.21 -9.16 4.12
C ILE A 71 -13.42 -8.15 2.99
N LEU A 72 -12.70 -8.30 1.88
CA LEU A 72 -12.78 -7.40 0.73
C LEU A 72 -13.96 -7.70 -0.21
N ASN A 73 -14.52 -8.90 -0.14
CA ASN A 73 -15.61 -9.36 -1.00
C ASN A 73 -16.95 -9.55 -0.28
N GLU A 74 -17.04 -9.31 1.03
CA GLU A 74 -18.34 -9.20 1.71
C GLU A 74 -19.16 -8.03 1.12
N PRO A 75 -20.33 -8.31 0.51
CA PRO A 75 -21.30 -7.26 0.20
C PRO A 75 -22.10 -6.96 1.48
N ASP A 76 -22.35 -5.66 1.74
CA ASP A 76 -23.17 -5.15 2.85
C ASP A 76 -24.45 -5.98 3.14
#